data_AF-A0A939W1D3-F1
#
_entry.id   AF-A0A939W1D3-F1
#
_cell.length_a   1.000
_cell.length_b   1.000
_cell.length_c   1.000
_cell.angle_alpha   90.00
_cell.angle_beta   90.00
_cell.angle_gamma   90.00
#
_symmetry.space_group_name_H-M   'P 1'
#
loop_
_entity.id
_entity.type
_entity.pdbx_description
1 polymer ?
#
loop_
_entity_poly.entity_id
_entity_poly.type
_entity_poly.pdbx_seq_one_letter_code
_entity_poly.pdbx_strand_id
1 'polypeptide(L)'
;MDDELFQLIAHLTELEHKNVELNSELLQDMINKGVQDINKLDQVADRLMDSMLGITGNGEAMYRKYLDYIETFNPQEAKERKDDLEYELGYKTHVLYAAAILCKKETEKLLTVIGKPSFDRIFHDYISKVWSVKKKTASFLLFAHYASEKTVAQLMNMLKTITEETDYILSRIDEFEDLMHFPSETYHPLREDEWELIQFIAEHNINLLNSNPKQKKEILHDVFGI
;
A
#
# COMPACT_ATOMS: atom_id res chain seq x y z
N MET A 1 32.39 -14.68 -15.26
CA MET A 1 31.46 -13.66 -14.76
C MET A 1 30.27 -14.34 -14.09
N ASP A 2 29.69 -15.38 -14.70
CA ASP A 2 28.56 -16.10 -14.12
C ASP A 2 28.90 -16.86 -12.81
N ASP A 3 30.07 -17.53 -12.71
CA ASP A 3 30.43 -18.31 -11.51
C ASP A 3 30.62 -17.46 -10.23
N GLU A 4 31.17 -16.25 -10.36
CA GLU A 4 31.33 -15.33 -9.22
C GLU A 4 29.98 -14.78 -8.75
N LEU A 5 29.07 -14.50 -9.69
CA LEU A 5 27.70 -14.08 -9.38
C LEU A 5 26.92 -15.21 -8.68
N PHE A 6 27.03 -16.46 -9.15
CA PHE A 6 26.41 -17.61 -8.48
C PHE A 6 26.96 -17.84 -7.08
N GLN A 7 28.28 -17.72 -6.89
CA GLN A 7 28.90 -17.83 -5.56
C GLN A 7 28.47 -16.69 -4.62
N LEU A 8 28.36 -15.47 -5.12
CA LEU A 8 27.88 -14.32 -4.35
C LEU A 8 26.42 -14.51 -3.93
N ILE A 9 25.54 -14.93 -4.84
CA ILE A 9 24.13 -15.22 -4.54
C ILE A 9 24.04 -16.32 -3.48
N ALA A 10 24.74 -17.44 -3.66
CA ALA A 10 24.73 -18.53 -2.69
C ALA A 10 25.22 -18.09 -1.30
N HIS A 11 26.26 -17.26 -1.23
CA HIS A 11 26.76 -16.72 0.03
C HIS A 11 25.76 -15.76 0.71
N LEU A 12 25.12 -14.87 -0.07
CA LEU A 12 24.11 -13.96 0.45
C LEU A 12 22.89 -14.71 0.98
N THR A 13 22.43 -15.75 0.27
CA THR A 13 21.36 -16.63 0.73
C THR A 13 21.72 -17.36 2.03
N GLU A 14 22.96 -17.84 2.17
CA GLU A 14 23.42 -18.49 3.40
C GLU A 14 23.47 -17.50 4.59
N LEU A 15 23.91 -16.26 4.35
CA LEU A 15 23.91 -15.20 5.37
C LEU A 15 22.48 -14.84 5.79
N GLU A 16 21.55 -14.72 4.83
CA GLU A 16 20.14 -14.48 5.09
C GLU A 16 19.55 -15.60 5.96
N HIS A 17 19.78 -16.87 5.60
CA HIS A 17 19.30 -18.02 6.38
C HIS A 17 19.79 -17.99 7.82
N LYS A 18 21.09 -17.74 8.04
CA LYS A 18 21.67 -17.67 9.39
C LYS A 18 21.09 -16.49 10.20
N ASN A 19 20.87 -15.35 9.54
CA ASN A 19 20.26 -14.19 10.16
C ASN A 19 18.83 -14.52 10.63
N VAL A 20 18.03 -15.12 9.75
CA VAL A 20 16.64 -15.53 10.06
C VAL A 20 16.63 -16.55 11.18
N GLU A 21 17.44 -17.60 11.12
CA GLU A 21 17.47 -18.67 12.12
C GLU A 21 17.78 -18.10 13.53
N LEU A 22 18.89 -17.37 13.66
CA LEU A 22 19.33 -16.83 14.95
C LEU A 22 18.30 -15.86 15.56
N ASN A 23 17.80 -14.91 14.77
CA ASN A 23 16.86 -13.92 15.30
C ASN A 23 15.47 -14.53 15.53
N SER A 24 15.06 -15.53 14.75
CA SER A 24 13.81 -16.25 14.99
C SER A 24 13.85 -17.05 16.28
N GLU A 25 14.95 -17.77 16.55
CA GLU A 25 15.13 -18.50 17.82
C GLU A 25 15.10 -17.56 19.02
N LEU A 26 15.84 -16.43 18.94
CA LEU A 26 15.88 -15.45 20.02
C LEU A 26 14.50 -14.82 20.27
N LEU A 27 13.81 -14.41 19.20
CA LEU A 27 12.49 -13.81 19.31
C LEU A 27 11.46 -14.83 19.85
N GLN A 28 11.56 -16.09 19.43
CA GLN A 28 10.72 -17.17 19.95
C GLN A 28 10.94 -17.43 21.44
N ASP A 29 12.20 -17.44 21.90
CA ASP A 29 12.55 -17.58 23.31
C ASP A 29 11.99 -16.40 24.15
N MET A 30 12.09 -15.17 23.64
CA MET A 30 11.49 -13.99 24.29
C MET A 30 9.96 -14.10 24.40
N ILE A 31 9.29 -14.53 23.32
CA ILE A 31 7.84 -14.80 23.31
C ILE A 31 7.48 -15.87 24.35
N ASN A 32 8.21 -16.99 24.39
CA ASN A 32 7.98 -18.08 25.34
C ASN A 32 8.20 -17.64 26.80
N LYS A 33 9.11 -16.70 27.04
CA LYS A 33 9.37 -16.09 28.36
C LYS A 33 8.36 -15.01 28.73
N GLY A 34 7.43 -14.65 27.85
CA GLY A 34 6.40 -13.66 28.13
C GLY A 34 6.92 -12.22 28.15
N VAL A 35 7.98 -11.90 27.39
CA VAL A 35 8.55 -10.54 27.37
C VAL A 35 7.58 -9.57 26.69
N GLN A 36 7.03 -8.60 27.44
CA GLN A 36 6.10 -7.59 26.90
C GLN A 36 6.74 -6.22 26.62
N ASP A 37 8.04 -6.08 26.86
CA ASP A 37 8.78 -4.86 26.53
C ASP A 37 9.00 -4.79 25.01
N ILE A 38 8.12 -4.04 24.34
CA ILE A 38 8.11 -3.90 22.88
C ILE A 38 9.46 -3.45 22.35
N ASN A 39 10.12 -2.47 22.99
CA ASN A 39 11.43 -1.98 22.55
C ASN A 39 12.52 -3.07 22.56
N LYS A 40 12.39 -4.09 23.44
CA LYS A 40 13.32 -5.22 23.44
C LYS A 40 12.99 -6.24 22.36
N LEU A 41 11.70 -6.49 22.11
CA LEU A 41 11.28 -7.36 21.01
C LEU A 41 11.70 -6.75 19.67
N ASP A 42 11.53 -5.44 19.51
CA ASP A 42 11.86 -4.68 18.29
C ASP A 42 13.34 -4.80 17.93
N GLN A 43 14.25 -4.71 18.91
CA GLN A 43 15.69 -4.89 18.67
C GLN A 43 16.07 -6.21 17.99
N VAL A 44 15.23 -7.24 18.13
CA VAL A 44 15.39 -8.54 17.48
C VAL A 44 14.57 -8.61 16.20
N ALA A 45 13.30 -8.18 16.25
CA ALA A 45 12.38 -8.22 15.11
C ALA A 45 12.87 -7.34 13.94
N ASP A 46 13.46 -6.18 14.21
CA ASP A 46 14.00 -5.26 13.19
C ASP A 46 15.09 -5.94 12.33
N ARG A 47 15.83 -6.88 12.89
CA ARG A 47 16.89 -7.62 12.16
C ARG A 47 16.33 -8.61 11.15
N LEU A 48 15.05 -8.97 11.29
CA LEU A 48 14.32 -9.79 10.32
C LEU A 48 13.85 -8.95 9.13
N MET A 49 13.81 -7.61 9.21
CA MET A 49 13.36 -6.72 8.13
C MET A 49 14.14 -6.94 6.82
N ASP A 50 15.46 -7.10 6.92
CA ASP A 50 16.33 -7.35 5.78
C ASP A 50 16.07 -8.71 5.09
N SER A 51 15.29 -9.59 5.74
CA SER A 51 14.93 -10.93 5.24
C SER A 51 13.44 -11.08 4.90
N MET A 52 12.64 -10.01 4.99
CA MET A 52 11.19 -10.07 4.72
C MET A 52 10.89 -10.31 3.25
N LEU A 53 11.68 -9.68 2.37
CA LEU A 53 11.63 -9.85 0.91
C LEU A 53 12.63 -10.93 0.43
N GLY A 54 13.21 -11.67 1.38
CA GLY A 54 14.20 -12.69 1.13
C GLY A 54 13.61 -13.96 0.52
N ILE A 55 14.47 -14.82 -0.02
CA ILE A 55 14.09 -15.94 -0.91
C ILE A 55 13.20 -16.98 -0.20
N THR A 56 13.26 -17.06 1.13
CA THR A 56 12.59 -18.12 1.89
C THR A 56 11.25 -17.74 2.52
N GLY A 57 10.92 -16.45 2.63
CA GLY A 57 9.73 -15.96 3.34
C GLY A 57 9.70 -16.25 4.86
N ASN A 58 10.75 -16.88 5.41
CA ASN A 58 10.83 -17.23 6.83
C ASN A 58 10.92 -16.01 7.74
N GLY A 59 11.58 -14.94 7.29
CA GLY A 59 11.66 -13.66 8.00
C GLY A 59 10.27 -13.04 8.22
N GLU A 60 9.46 -12.96 7.16
CA GLU A 60 8.09 -12.46 7.21
C GLU A 60 7.22 -13.30 8.15
N ALA A 61 7.27 -14.63 8.03
CA ALA A 61 6.50 -15.52 8.87
C ALA A 61 6.80 -15.32 10.36
N MET A 62 8.08 -15.20 10.73
CA MET A 62 8.46 -14.97 12.12
C MET A 62 8.07 -13.58 12.61
N TYR A 63 8.18 -12.55 11.76
CA TYR A 63 7.76 -11.19 12.11
C TYR A 63 6.25 -11.10 12.33
N ARG A 64 5.45 -11.75 11.49
CA ARG A 64 4.00 -11.85 11.71
C ARG A 64 3.66 -12.51 13.04
N LYS A 65 4.37 -13.59 13.39
CA LYS A 65 4.22 -14.24 14.71
C LYS A 65 4.55 -13.30 15.87
N TYR A 66 5.55 -12.45 15.70
CA TYR A 66 5.86 -11.40 16.68
C TYR A 66 4.75 -10.35 16.77
N LEU A 67 4.17 -9.91 15.65
CA LEU A 67 3.03 -8.99 15.66
C LEU A 67 1.78 -9.61 16.30
N ASP A 68 1.51 -10.90 16.03
CA ASP A 68 0.44 -11.66 16.69
C ASP A 68 0.67 -11.76 18.20
N TYR A 69 1.93 -11.88 18.62
CA TYR A 69 2.27 -11.87 20.04
C TYR A 69 2.03 -10.48 20.67
N ILE A 70 2.41 -9.37 20.01
CA ILE A 70 2.08 -8.02 20.49
C ILE A 70 0.57 -7.87 20.66
N GLU A 71 -0.22 -8.38 19.72
CA GLU A 71 -1.68 -8.27 19.76
C GLU A 71 -2.28 -8.83 21.05
N THR A 72 -1.64 -9.83 21.67
CA THR A 72 -2.10 -10.42 22.94
C THR A 72 -2.07 -9.47 24.14
N PHE A 73 -1.24 -8.41 24.10
CA PHE A 73 -1.08 -7.46 25.20
C PHE A 73 -1.18 -5.99 24.79
N ASN A 74 -1.09 -5.67 23.50
CA ASN A 74 -1.30 -4.33 22.94
C ASN A 74 -1.92 -4.41 21.51
N PRO A 75 -3.25 -4.65 21.41
CA PRO A 75 -3.92 -4.84 20.12
C PRO A 75 -3.82 -3.64 19.17
N GLN A 76 -3.84 -2.42 19.71
CA GLN A 76 -3.80 -1.20 18.89
C GLN A 76 -2.43 -1.05 18.20
N GLU A 77 -1.35 -1.23 18.95
CA GLU A 77 0.01 -1.19 18.41
C GLU A 77 0.24 -2.29 17.37
N ALA A 78 -0.21 -3.52 17.65
CA ALA A 78 -0.10 -4.63 16.70
C ALA A 78 -0.83 -4.32 15.39
N LYS A 79 -2.02 -3.71 15.47
CA LYS A 79 -2.79 -3.31 14.29
C LYS A 79 -2.03 -2.29 13.45
N GLU A 80 -1.50 -1.23 14.07
CA GLU A 80 -0.74 -0.18 13.36
C GLU A 80 0.49 -0.77 12.67
N ARG A 81 1.26 -1.63 13.36
CA ARG A 81 2.45 -2.27 12.80
C ARG A 81 2.13 -3.28 11.70
N LYS A 82 1.00 -3.99 11.79
CA LYS A 82 0.52 -4.87 10.70
C LYS A 82 0.16 -4.06 9.46
N ASP A 83 -0.54 -2.92 9.64
CA ASP A 83 -0.87 -2.02 8.53
C ASP A 83 0.42 -1.43 7.88
N ASP A 84 1.43 -1.08 8.67
CA ASP A 84 2.73 -0.60 8.18
C ASP A 84 3.51 -1.69 7.44
N LEU A 85 3.57 -2.90 7.99
CA LEU A 85 4.22 -4.04 7.33
C LEU A 85 3.58 -4.33 5.95
N GLU A 86 2.25 -4.34 5.87
CA GLU A 86 1.55 -4.55 4.61
C GLU A 86 1.75 -3.40 3.60
N TYR A 87 2.00 -2.19 4.09
CA TYR A 87 2.37 -1.04 3.27
C TYR A 87 3.78 -1.19 2.69
N GLU A 88 4.78 -1.49 3.54
CA GLU A 88 6.17 -1.66 3.14
C GLU A 88 6.35 -2.84 2.16
N LEU A 89 5.61 -3.93 2.38
CA LEU A 89 5.64 -5.10 1.49
C LEU A 89 4.74 -4.95 0.26
N GLY A 90 3.99 -3.84 0.14
CA GLY A 90 3.20 -3.54 -1.05
C GLY A 90 2.04 -4.51 -1.32
N TYR A 91 1.59 -5.30 -0.34
CA TYR A 91 0.58 -6.35 -0.59
C TYR A 91 -0.74 -5.84 -1.17
N LYS A 92 -1.04 -4.56 -0.95
CA LYS A 92 -2.25 -3.90 -1.41
C LYS A 92 -2.02 -2.99 -2.62
N THR A 93 -0.83 -3.02 -3.22
CA THR A 93 -0.47 -2.22 -4.40
C THR A 93 -1.42 -2.46 -5.57
N HIS A 94 -1.91 -3.70 -5.77
CA HIS A 94 -2.90 -4.01 -6.79
C HIS A 94 -4.19 -3.16 -6.69
N VAL A 95 -4.70 -2.90 -5.48
CA VAL A 95 -5.88 -2.01 -5.29
C VAL A 95 -5.52 -0.56 -5.57
N LEU A 96 -4.32 -0.12 -5.15
CA LEU A 96 -3.84 1.22 -5.45
C LEU A 96 -3.75 1.45 -6.97
N TYR A 97 -3.20 0.48 -7.70
CA TYR A 97 -3.07 0.52 -9.15
C TYR A 97 -4.44 0.48 -9.82
N ALA A 98 -5.36 -0.37 -9.35
CA ALA A 98 -6.73 -0.40 -9.84
C ALA A 98 -7.44 0.97 -9.67
N ALA A 99 -7.21 1.65 -8.54
CA ALA A 99 -7.75 2.98 -8.29
C ALA A 99 -7.10 4.06 -9.16
N ALA A 100 -5.78 3.96 -9.40
CA ALA A 100 -5.06 4.83 -10.31
C ALA A 100 -5.56 4.69 -11.75
N ILE A 101 -5.70 3.45 -12.23
CA ILE A 101 -6.33 3.11 -13.52
C ILE A 101 -7.72 3.72 -13.64
N LEU A 102 -8.56 3.53 -12.62
CA LEU A 102 -9.91 4.09 -12.60
C LEU A 102 -9.88 5.63 -12.67
N CYS A 103 -9.05 6.26 -11.85
CA CYS A 103 -8.92 7.71 -11.82
C CYS A 103 -8.42 8.25 -13.16
N LYS A 104 -7.39 7.64 -13.75
CA LYS A 104 -6.87 7.99 -15.07
C LYS A 104 -7.98 7.89 -16.12
N LYS A 105 -8.72 6.78 -16.19
CA LYS A 105 -9.86 6.59 -17.11
C LYS A 105 -10.95 7.65 -16.97
N GLU A 106 -11.27 8.07 -15.75
CA GLU A 106 -12.30 9.09 -15.53
C GLU A 106 -11.79 10.51 -15.82
N THR A 107 -10.51 10.77 -15.58
CA THR A 107 -9.92 12.11 -15.74
C THR A 107 -9.42 12.39 -17.16
N GLU A 108 -9.07 11.36 -17.94
CA GLU A 108 -8.70 11.48 -19.37
C GLU A 108 -9.85 12.00 -20.25
N LYS A 109 -11.11 11.84 -19.80
CA LYS A 109 -12.29 12.38 -20.48
C LYS A 109 -12.37 13.91 -20.39
N LEU A 110 -11.64 14.51 -19.45
CA LEU A 110 -11.57 15.95 -19.26
C LEU A 110 -10.30 16.46 -19.94
N LEU A 111 -10.45 17.04 -21.13
CA LEU A 111 -9.36 17.75 -21.81
C LEU A 111 -8.88 18.90 -20.92
N THR A 112 -7.63 18.85 -20.45
CA THR A 112 -7.08 19.94 -19.64
C THR A 112 -6.91 21.20 -20.48
N VAL A 113 -7.15 22.35 -19.85
CA VAL A 113 -6.94 23.69 -20.42
C VAL A 113 -5.47 23.96 -20.78
N ILE A 114 -4.51 23.12 -20.34
CA ILE A 114 -3.06 23.44 -20.33
C ILE A 114 -2.15 22.29 -20.82
N GLY A 115 -2.67 21.28 -21.53
CA GLY A 115 -1.82 20.31 -22.25
C GLY A 115 -0.94 19.37 -21.40
N LYS A 116 -1.20 19.25 -20.09
CA LYS A 116 -0.68 18.16 -19.23
C LYS A 116 -1.81 17.20 -18.83
N PRO A 117 -1.58 15.88 -18.73
CA PRO A 117 -2.60 14.95 -18.26
C PRO A 117 -3.04 15.29 -16.83
N SER A 118 -4.36 15.33 -16.59
CA SER A 118 -4.92 15.58 -15.25
C SER A 118 -4.38 14.59 -14.20
N PHE A 119 -4.10 13.36 -14.62
CA PHE A 119 -3.64 12.28 -13.75
C PHE A 119 -2.26 12.54 -13.13
N ASP A 120 -1.25 12.93 -13.91
CA ASP A 120 0.12 13.17 -13.39
C ASP A 120 0.10 14.26 -12.33
N ARG A 121 -0.74 15.29 -12.55
CA ARG A 121 -0.92 16.38 -11.60
C ARG A 121 -1.58 15.91 -10.30
N ILE A 122 -2.68 15.15 -10.43
CA ILE A 122 -3.35 14.52 -9.28
C ILE A 122 -2.34 13.70 -8.47
N PHE A 123 -1.55 12.88 -9.15
CA PHE A 123 -0.57 12.03 -8.50
C PHE A 123 0.51 12.83 -7.77
N HIS A 124 1.25 13.68 -8.47
CA HIS A 124 2.40 14.37 -7.90
C HIS A 124 2.01 15.41 -6.84
N ASP A 125 0.96 16.20 -7.07
CA ASP A 125 0.64 17.32 -6.19
C ASP A 125 -0.09 16.87 -4.91
N TYR A 126 -0.96 15.85 -5.04
CA TYR A 126 -1.92 15.46 -3.99
C TYR A 126 -1.71 14.06 -3.41
N ILE A 127 -1.33 13.06 -4.20
CA ILE A 127 -1.36 11.65 -3.75
C ILE A 127 0.02 11.12 -3.34
N SER A 128 1.10 11.57 -3.99
CA SER A 128 2.47 11.13 -3.72
C SER A 128 2.88 11.29 -2.24
N LYS A 129 2.33 12.31 -1.57
CA LYS A 129 2.61 12.67 -0.17
C LYS A 129 1.79 11.89 0.86
N VAL A 130 0.85 11.04 0.43
CA VAL A 130 -0.07 10.33 1.32
C VAL A 130 0.51 8.97 1.72
N TRP A 131 0.88 8.81 2.99
CA TRP A 131 1.47 7.58 3.53
C TRP A 131 0.40 6.56 3.96
N SER A 132 -0.36 6.01 3.00
CA SER A 132 -1.26 4.85 3.20
C SER A 132 -1.89 4.45 1.88
N VAL A 133 -1.86 3.15 1.55
CA VAL A 133 -2.58 2.61 0.36
C VAL A 133 -4.06 2.98 0.41
N LYS A 134 -4.74 2.76 1.55
CA LYS A 134 -6.17 3.02 1.72
C LYS A 134 -6.51 4.50 1.48
N LYS A 135 -5.71 5.43 2.04
CA LYS A 135 -5.91 6.88 1.84
C LYS A 135 -5.57 7.33 0.40
N LYS A 136 -4.51 6.79 -0.22
CA LYS A 136 -4.20 7.04 -1.63
C LYS A 136 -5.33 6.57 -2.54
N THR A 137 -5.82 5.34 -2.34
CA THR A 137 -6.98 4.77 -3.04
C THR A 137 -8.22 5.66 -2.90
N ALA A 138 -8.57 6.08 -1.68
CA ALA A 138 -9.70 6.99 -1.46
C ALA A 138 -9.51 8.36 -2.13
N SER A 139 -8.26 8.86 -2.21
CA SER A 139 -7.94 10.11 -2.91
C SER A 139 -8.12 9.98 -4.43
N PHE A 140 -7.76 8.85 -5.03
CA PHE A 140 -8.07 8.58 -6.43
C PHE A 140 -9.58 8.56 -6.70
N LEU A 141 -10.38 7.98 -5.80
CA LEU A 141 -11.84 7.98 -5.91
C LEU A 141 -12.42 9.40 -5.81
N LEU A 142 -11.87 10.26 -4.95
CA LEU A 142 -12.25 11.68 -4.85
C LEU A 142 -12.11 12.40 -6.21
N PHE A 143 -10.96 12.24 -6.87
CA PHE A 143 -10.74 12.87 -8.18
C PHE A 143 -11.58 12.23 -9.28
N ALA A 144 -11.78 10.91 -9.27
CA ALA A 144 -12.67 10.24 -10.20
C ALA A 144 -14.13 10.69 -10.05
N HIS A 145 -14.57 10.97 -8.80
CA HIS A 145 -15.89 11.53 -8.50
C HIS A 145 -16.04 12.90 -9.16
N TYR A 146 -15.10 13.83 -8.94
CA TYR A 146 -15.20 15.16 -9.55
C TYR A 146 -15.01 15.17 -11.06
N ALA A 147 -14.29 14.18 -11.61
CA ALA A 147 -14.11 14.07 -13.04
C ALA A 147 -15.34 13.53 -13.78
N SER A 148 -16.16 12.71 -13.12
CA SER A 148 -17.23 11.95 -13.78
C SER A 148 -18.61 12.06 -13.17
N GLU A 149 -18.75 12.78 -12.06
CA GLU A 149 -19.97 12.95 -11.25
C GLU A 149 -20.56 11.64 -10.69
N LYS A 150 -19.86 10.50 -10.82
CA LYS A 150 -20.28 9.22 -10.23
C LYS A 150 -20.23 9.26 -8.71
N THR A 151 -21.16 8.58 -8.06
CA THR A 151 -21.13 8.44 -6.59
C THR A 151 -19.97 7.55 -6.14
N VAL A 152 -19.56 7.66 -4.87
CA VAL A 152 -18.52 6.78 -4.31
C VAL A 152 -18.93 5.32 -4.45
N ALA A 153 -20.19 4.96 -4.16
CA ALA A 153 -20.67 3.60 -4.32
C ALA A 153 -20.51 3.06 -5.75
N GLN A 154 -20.77 3.89 -6.78
CA GLN A 154 -20.55 3.49 -8.17
C GLN A 154 -19.07 3.27 -8.48
N LEU A 155 -18.21 4.18 -8.02
CA LEU A 155 -16.76 4.07 -8.21
C LEU A 155 -16.16 2.88 -7.45
N MET A 156 -16.67 2.56 -6.26
CA MET A 156 -16.26 1.39 -5.47
C MET A 156 -16.57 0.09 -6.20
N ASN A 157 -17.74 -0.02 -6.83
CA ASN A 157 -18.08 -1.20 -7.64
C ASN A 157 -17.14 -1.32 -8.84
N MET A 158 -16.85 -0.22 -9.53
CA MET A 158 -15.90 -0.22 -10.65
C MET A 158 -14.48 -0.58 -10.20
N LEU A 159 -14.04 -0.07 -9.04
CA LEU A 159 -12.76 -0.39 -8.44
C LEU A 159 -12.66 -1.89 -8.13
N LYS A 160 -13.68 -2.46 -7.48
CA LYS A 160 -13.76 -3.91 -7.19
C LYS A 160 -13.65 -4.75 -8.48
N THR A 161 -14.35 -4.37 -9.54
CA THR A 161 -14.23 -5.04 -10.85
C THR A 161 -12.81 -4.97 -11.41
N ILE A 162 -12.16 -3.80 -11.38
CA ILE A 162 -10.78 -3.68 -11.88
C ILE A 162 -9.81 -4.53 -11.04
N THR A 163 -10.01 -4.61 -9.72
CA THR A 163 -9.16 -5.44 -8.84
C THR A 163 -9.25 -6.94 -9.14
N GLU A 164 -10.35 -7.41 -9.75
CA GLU A 164 -10.48 -8.81 -10.18
C GLU A 164 -9.70 -9.08 -11.48
N GLU A 165 -9.42 -8.04 -12.28
CA GLU A 165 -8.67 -8.13 -13.54
C GLU A 165 -7.15 -8.04 -13.31
N THR A 166 -6.58 -9.03 -12.63
CA THR A 166 -5.15 -9.00 -12.23
C THR A 166 -4.21 -8.82 -13.44
N ASP A 167 -4.41 -9.57 -14.53
CA ASP A 167 -3.58 -9.43 -15.75
C ASP A 167 -3.65 -8.02 -16.35
N TYR A 168 -4.82 -7.39 -16.27
CA TYR A 168 -5.02 -6.02 -16.75
C TYR A 168 -4.24 -5.00 -15.91
N ILE A 169 -4.18 -5.19 -14.59
CA ILE A 169 -3.37 -4.38 -13.67
C ILE A 169 -1.88 -4.60 -13.97
N LEU A 170 -1.45 -5.86 -14.05
CA LEU A 170 -0.04 -6.22 -14.29
C LEU A 170 0.47 -5.67 -15.63
N SER A 171 -0.38 -5.63 -16.66
CA SER A 171 -0.03 -5.05 -17.97
C SER A 171 0.26 -3.54 -17.96
N ARG A 172 0.03 -2.86 -16.83
CA ARG A 172 0.19 -1.41 -16.65
C ARG A 172 1.15 -1.05 -15.54
N ILE A 173 1.97 -2.00 -15.06
CA ILE A 173 2.89 -1.72 -13.95
C ILE A 173 3.78 -0.51 -14.24
N ASP A 174 4.35 -0.47 -15.44
CA ASP A 174 5.25 0.61 -15.89
C ASP A 174 4.54 1.97 -15.93
N GLU A 175 3.21 2.02 -16.07
CA GLU A 175 2.45 3.28 -16.05
C GLU A 175 2.34 3.89 -14.64
N PHE A 176 2.55 3.08 -13.60
CA PHE A 176 2.22 3.41 -12.21
C PHE A 176 3.34 3.08 -11.22
N GLU A 177 4.53 2.75 -11.70
CA GLU A 177 5.69 2.35 -10.89
C GLU A 177 6.01 3.36 -9.77
N ASP A 178 5.85 4.65 -10.05
CA ASP A 178 6.08 5.73 -9.07
C ASP A 178 5.08 5.72 -7.89
N LEU A 179 3.96 5.00 -7.98
CA LEU A 179 2.95 4.98 -6.91
C LEU A 179 3.42 4.22 -5.67
N MET A 180 3.96 3.03 -5.91
CA MET A 180 4.41 2.05 -4.92
C MET A 180 4.95 0.83 -5.67
N HIS A 181 6.02 0.22 -5.17
CA HIS A 181 6.55 -1.01 -5.73
C HIS A 181 5.49 -2.13 -5.72
N PHE A 182 5.36 -2.84 -6.83
CA PHE A 182 4.46 -3.99 -6.93
C PHE A 182 5.21 -5.22 -6.38
N PRO A 183 4.70 -5.91 -5.34
CA PRO A 183 5.34 -7.13 -4.86
C PRO A 183 5.26 -8.19 -5.96
N SER A 184 6.42 -8.68 -6.40
CA SER A 184 6.55 -9.50 -7.60
C SER A 184 5.75 -10.81 -7.58
N GLU A 185 5.43 -11.36 -6.39
CA GLU A 185 4.87 -12.71 -6.28
C GLU A 185 3.69 -12.88 -5.29
N THR A 186 3.40 -11.92 -4.42
CA THR A 186 2.33 -12.03 -3.42
C THR A 186 1.54 -10.73 -3.28
N TYR A 187 0.22 -10.81 -3.42
CA TYR A 187 -0.70 -9.71 -3.11
C TYR A 187 -1.82 -10.22 -2.21
N HIS A 188 -2.28 -9.37 -1.29
CA HIS A 188 -3.32 -9.74 -0.32
C HIS A 188 -4.60 -8.96 -0.61
N PRO A 189 -5.73 -9.65 -0.86
CA PRO A 189 -7.00 -8.95 -1.07
C PRO A 189 -7.35 -8.11 0.16
N LEU A 190 -8.00 -6.96 -0.08
CA LEU A 190 -8.55 -6.16 1.00
C LEU A 190 -9.64 -6.94 1.74
N ARG A 191 -9.64 -6.83 3.07
CA ARG A 191 -10.75 -7.30 3.90
C ARG A 191 -11.95 -6.35 3.78
N GLU A 192 -13.13 -6.81 4.16
CA GLU A 192 -14.36 -6.01 4.05
C GLU A 192 -14.29 -4.71 4.87
N ASP A 193 -13.73 -4.76 6.09
CA ASP A 193 -13.53 -3.57 6.94
C ASP A 193 -12.63 -2.52 6.27
N GLU A 194 -11.73 -2.95 5.39
CA GLU A 194 -10.81 -2.08 4.69
C GLU A 194 -11.47 -1.46 3.46
N TRP A 195 -12.33 -2.20 2.77
CA TRP A 195 -13.20 -1.67 1.72
C TRP A 195 -14.15 -0.60 2.29
N GLU A 196 -14.79 -0.89 3.42
CA GLU A 196 -15.65 0.05 4.14
C GLU A 196 -14.89 1.30 4.55
N LEU A 197 -13.65 1.15 5.06
CA LEU A 197 -12.80 2.28 5.44
C LEU A 197 -12.44 3.16 4.24
N ILE A 198 -12.08 2.57 3.09
CA ILE A 198 -11.78 3.32 1.86
C ILE A 198 -13.01 4.12 1.41
N GLN A 199 -14.18 3.48 1.39
CA GLN A 199 -15.43 4.14 1.04
C GLN A 199 -15.73 5.31 1.99
N PHE A 200 -15.64 5.08 3.29
CA PHE A 200 -15.85 6.10 4.31
C PHE A 200 -14.91 7.30 4.13
N ILE A 201 -13.61 7.06 3.91
CA ILE A 201 -12.63 8.13 3.69
C ILE A 201 -12.97 8.93 2.42
N ALA A 202 -13.33 8.26 1.33
CA ALA A 202 -13.69 8.92 0.08
C ALA A 202 -14.94 9.80 0.24
N GLU A 203 -16.01 9.28 0.87
CA GLU A 203 -17.23 10.03 1.16
C GLU A 203 -16.95 11.22 2.09
N HIS A 204 -16.17 11.01 3.14
CA HIS A 204 -15.76 12.05 4.07
C HIS A 204 -15.01 13.18 3.35
N ASN A 205 -14.04 12.84 2.49
CA ASN A 205 -13.25 13.82 1.75
C ASN A 205 -14.09 14.63 0.76
N ILE A 206 -15.05 13.99 0.07
CA ILE A 206 -16.01 14.68 -0.81
C ILE A 206 -16.85 15.67 -0.01
N ASN A 207 -17.39 15.23 1.13
CA ASN A 207 -18.22 16.09 1.98
C ASN A 207 -17.42 17.27 2.53
N LEU A 208 -16.21 17.02 3.01
CA LEU A 208 -15.29 18.05 3.49
C LEU A 208 -15.00 19.09 2.40
N LEU A 209 -14.65 18.65 1.19
CA LEU A 209 -14.35 19.56 0.09
C LEU A 209 -15.59 20.32 -0.39
N ASN A 210 -16.76 19.68 -0.44
CA ASN A 210 -18.02 20.33 -0.77
C ASN A 210 -18.43 21.39 0.28
N SER A 211 -18.09 21.19 1.55
CA SER A 211 -18.29 22.18 2.61
C SER A 211 -17.35 23.38 2.53
N ASN A 212 -16.30 23.33 1.69
CA ASN A 212 -15.38 24.43 1.43
C ASN A 212 -15.34 24.80 -0.07
N PRO A 213 -16.35 25.54 -0.58
CA PRO A 213 -16.48 25.84 -2.01
C PRO A 213 -15.29 26.59 -2.62
N LYS A 214 -14.60 27.42 -1.82
CA LYS A 214 -13.42 28.16 -2.28
C LYS A 214 -12.26 27.21 -2.57
N GLN A 215 -11.92 26.36 -1.59
CA GLN A 215 -10.86 25.36 -1.75
C GLN A 215 -11.20 24.35 -2.85
N LYS A 216 -12.46 23.91 -2.93
CA LYS A 216 -12.94 23.06 -4.01
C LYS A 216 -12.66 23.68 -5.38
N LYS A 217 -13.06 24.94 -5.59
CA LYS A 217 -12.84 25.63 -6.85
C LYS A 217 -11.36 25.76 -7.18
N GLU A 218 -10.53 26.09 -6.19
CA GLU A 218 -9.08 26.19 -6.39
C GLU A 218 -8.49 24.84 -6.86
N ILE A 219 -8.82 23.75 -6.17
CA ILE A 219 -8.32 22.40 -6.52
C ILE A 219 -8.84 21.93 -7.89
N LEU A 220 -10.14 22.09 -8.16
CA LEU A 220 -10.73 21.63 -9.43
C LEU A 220 -10.26 22.47 -10.62
N HIS A 221 -10.07 23.78 -10.43
CA HIS A 221 -9.47 24.62 -11.46
C HIS A 221 -8.01 24.23 -11.71
N ASP A 222 -7.28 23.94 -10.64
CA ASP A 222 -5.89 23.51 -10.75
C ASP A 222 -5.75 22.16 -11.47
N VAL A 223 -6.59 21.20 -11.13
CA VAL A 223 -6.50 19.83 -11.66
C VAL A 223 -7.19 19.67 -13.02
N PHE A 224 -8.36 20.27 -13.21
CA PHE A 224 -9.21 20.07 -14.40
C PHE A 224 -9.42 21.34 -15.23
N GLY A 225 -9.06 22.52 -14.73
CA GLY A 225 -9.31 23.80 -15.42
C GLY A 225 -10.77 24.28 -15.37
N ILE A 226 -11.57 23.79 -14.41
CA ILE A 226 -12.99 24.13 -14.21
C ILE A 226 -13.27 24.90 -12.92
#